data_AF-A0AAD5HMG2-F1
#
_entry.id   AF-A0AAD5HMG2-F1
#
_cell.length_a   1.000
_cell.length_b   1.000
_cell.length_c   1.000
_cell.angle_alpha   90.00
_cell.angle_beta   90.00
_cell.angle_gamma   90.00
#
_symmetry.space_group_name_H-M   'P 1'
#
loop_
_entity.id
_entity.type
_entity.pdbx_description
1 polymer ?
#
loop_
_entity_poly.entity_id
_entity_poly.type
_entity_poly.pdbx_seq_one_letter_code
_entity_poly.pdbx_strand_id
1 'polypeptide(L)'
;MSSANKEYQHFIPQFLLKNYSHPFVCPQAKGHSKKCKKHKHEKGKYPSDPVINNLCLTSEPYTLEETPVTRIFGQVNMYEYMTASPDKKNRRIEEMLGKMEFEASKIFRRITTAYGKGQPDIWLSRTERNLLRKFLFILKYRGSTFHRRFYHGDSESYNSNDKELLQEYMEKRGFESPLDVWFHNLETIMTLEMDTEMKWMHEIRKRMFHLDAMWFTAHVQYSYMAICTPANPDEEFILSDNSYNIFEGPNTFVEDAKTGERAGSAHAAFHEFAPISPRLLLVLRSFVLPVPEEDKIQSIREHRDDMRRLCFENVYGAGVKSMLHDLPVKKATNSYSEIINGVSTLKPGRSKGHSKDDRFCFKFFPLKTVHVRKINGIFLDNCYICCSIVFGSQDAFLKTLDWWLTEPCITGKVVLGEFEDIHTKYLKNLEAFMKTREWDGKLVYTQKPTPQVPNIESYRLQKIEHNRFMERMGQETFKDSFPEQMKPYEELGGSWVTLFYDMHQSSLMLKLRIKIDSWSQGVDEDIRRRNRTLLAEEYMNLPCRRFWLYLRQCRLMVLTDGKPELFEDSLSSFLGGMEDELTYLYDSLPSVVVNGLMYEAFMMDQGVRRAS
;
A
#
# COMPACT_ATOMS: atom_id res chain seq x y z
N MET A 1 22.84 38.88 6.15
CA MET A 1 22.68 37.41 6.10
C MET A 1 22.30 36.94 7.49
N SER A 2 21.01 36.78 7.75
CA SER A 2 20.49 36.24 9.00
C SER A 2 20.91 34.76 9.08
N SER A 3 21.55 34.33 10.17
CA SER A 3 21.75 32.90 10.41
C SER A 3 20.37 32.28 10.65
N ALA A 4 19.75 31.74 9.59
CA ALA A 4 18.53 30.97 9.73
C ALA A 4 18.77 29.86 10.77
N ASN A 5 18.03 29.90 11.87
CA ASN A 5 18.10 28.84 12.88
C ASN A 5 17.70 27.53 12.20
N LYS A 6 18.65 26.60 12.06
CA LYS A 6 18.37 25.29 11.48
C LYS A 6 17.29 24.59 12.30
N GLU A 7 16.19 24.25 11.65
CA GLU A 7 15.07 23.52 12.26
C GLU A 7 15.20 22.02 11.95
N TYR A 8 14.82 21.18 12.90
CA TYR A 8 14.85 19.73 12.73
C TYR A 8 13.41 19.21 12.71
N GLN A 9 12.98 18.74 11.55
CA GLN A 9 11.63 18.25 11.33
C GLN A 9 11.59 16.72 11.47
N HIS A 10 10.81 16.24 12.43
CA HIS A 10 10.67 14.81 12.74
C HIS A 10 9.71 14.11 11.77
N PHE A 11 10.14 13.06 11.07
CA PHE A 11 9.25 12.14 10.34
C PHE A 11 8.34 11.37 11.29
N ILE A 12 8.89 10.92 12.42
CA ILE A 12 8.15 10.26 13.49
C ILE A 12 8.03 11.21 14.68
N PRO A 13 6.81 11.62 15.09
CA PRO A 13 6.59 12.58 16.15
C PRO A 13 7.27 12.21 17.46
N GLN A 14 7.84 13.20 18.14
CA GLN A 14 8.57 12.99 19.40
C GLN A 14 7.73 12.33 20.49
N PHE A 15 6.41 12.53 20.52
CA PHE A 15 5.56 11.90 21.54
C PHE A 15 5.49 10.37 21.39
N LEU A 16 5.65 9.83 20.17
CA LEU A 16 5.74 8.39 19.92
C LEU A 16 7.13 7.89 20.30
N LEU A 17 8.17 8.61 19.87
CA LEU A 17 9.57 8.30 20.22
C LEU A 17 9.80 8.26 21.73
N LYS A 18 9.19 9.16 22.49
CA LYS A 18 9.27 9.18 23.96
C LYS A 18 8.81 7.88 24.61
N ASN A 19 7.93 7.10 23.97
CA ASN A 19 7.50 5.80 24.48
C ASN A 19 8.60 4.72 24.41
N TYR A 20 9.66 4.96 23.64
CA TYR A 20 10.87 4.12 23.54
C TYR A 20 12.05 4.70 24.34
N SER A 21 11.89 5.89 24.91
CA SER A 21 13.00 6.61 25.52
C SER A 21 13.24 6.23 26.97
N HIS A 22 14.49 6.37 27.40
CA HIS A 22 14.91 6.29 28.78
C HIS A 22 15.78 7.52 29.14
N PRO A 23 15.97 7.82 30.44
CA PRO A 23 16.79 8.94 30.87
C PRO A 23 18.27 8.64 30.59
N PHE A 24 18.97 9.57 29.94
CA PHE A 24 20.40 9.43 29.69
C PHE A 24 21.19 9.39 31.01
N VAL A 25 22.03 8.36 31.16
CA VAL A 25 22.95 8.20 32.28
C VAL A 25 24.37 8.46 31.79
N CYS A 26 25.01 9.52 32.32
CA CYS A 26 26.37 9.86 31.94
C CYS A 26 27.35 8.76 32.40
N PRO A 27 28.09 8.10 31.49
CA PRO A 27 29.01 7.00 31.84
C PRO A 27 30.10 7.42 32.82
N GLN A 28 30.42 8.72 32.88
CA GLN A 28 31.48 9.29 33.71
C GLN A 28 30.99 9.81 35.07
N ALA A 29 29.68 9.71 35.36
CA ALA A 29 29.11 10.12 36.64
C ALA A 29 29.33 9.01 37.69
N LYS A 30 30.34 9.15 38.55
CA LYS A 30 30.51 8.28 39.72
C LYS A 30 29.42 8.60 40.76
N GLY A 31 28.40 7.75 40.87
CA GLY A 31 27.41 7.75 41.96
C GLY A 31 26.06 8.41 41.63
N HIS A 32 25.01 7.96 42.33
CA HIS A 32 23.59 8.25 42.07
C HIS A 32 23.13 9.72 42.20
N SER A 33 23.99 10.70 42.50
CA SER A 33 23.49 12.02 42.94
C SER A 33 24.27 13.29 42.56
N LYS A 34 25.22 13.30 41.61
CA LYS A 34 25.91 14.56 41.26
C LYS A 34 25.92 14.90 39.77
N LYS A 35 25.41 16.11 39.47
CA LYS A 35 25.51 16.82 38.18
C LYS A 35 26.96 16.75 37.66
N CYS A 36 27.19 16.01 36.57
CA CYS A 36 28.46 16.05 35.86
C CYS A 36 28.72 17.48 35.33
N LYS A 37 29.95 17.99 35.50
CA LYS A 37 30.37 19.31 35.01
C LYS A 37 30.12 19.39 33.49
N LYS A 38 29.66 20.56 33.00
CA LYS A 38 29.26 20.83 31.59
C LYS A 38 30.26 20.36 30.50
N HIS A 39 31.53 20.17 30.84
CA HIS A 39 32.61 19.82 29.90
C HIS A 39 32.92 18.32 29.78
N LYS A 40 32.14 17.43 30.43
CA LYS A 40 32.34 15.96 30.38
C LYS A 40 31.20 15.20 29.70
N HIS A 41 30.29 15.92 29.05
CA HIS A 41 29.15 15.32 28.37
C HIS A 41 29.47 15.06 26.91
N GLU A 42 28.89 13.98 26.37
CA GLU A 42 28.81 13.80 24.93
C GLU A 42 28.03 14.98 24.32
N LYS A 43 28.51 15.50 23.19
CA LYS A 43 27.96 16.73 22.60
C LYS A 43 26.47 16.55 22.30
N GLY A 44 25.62 17.35 22.94
CA GLY A 44 24.17 17.35 22.72
C GLY A 44 23.36 16.39 23.60
N LYS A 45 23.97 15.76 24.62
CA LYS A 45 23.29 14.94 25.63
C LYS A 45 23.57 15.49 27.03
N TYR A 46 22.54 15.78 27.81
CA TYR A 46 22.66 16.10 29.23
C TYR A 46 22.06 14.99 30.10
N PRO A 47 22.53 14.81 31.35
CA PRO A 47 21.95 13.84 32.26
C PRO A 47 20.44 14.03 32.40
N SER A 48 19.70 12.92 32.37
CA SER A 48 18.23 12.87 32.37
C SER A 48 17.53 13.33 31.09
N ASP A 49 18.26 13.74 30.04
CA ASP A 49 17.65 13.96 28.73
C ASP A 49 17.06 12.63 28.20
N PRO A 50 15.90 12.65 27.53
CA PRO A 50 15.33 11.45 26.94
C PRO A 50 16.16 11.02 25.72
N VAL A 51 16.74 9.83 25.81
CA VAL A 51 17.50 9.17 24.74
C VAL A 51 16.86 7.83 24.41
N ILE A 52 17.17 7.30 23.22
CA ILE A 52 16.62 6.04 22.72
C ILE A 52 17.77 5.12 22.30
N ASN A 53 17.67 3.84 22.67
CA ASN A 53 18.57 2.81 22.18
C ASN A 53 18.28 2.51 20.71
N ASN A 54 19.32 2.48 19.88
CA ASN A 54 19.19 2.13 18.49
C ASN A 54 20.43 1.42 17.93
N LEU A 55 20.23 0.63 16.89
CA LEU A 55 21.28 0.17 15.99
C LEU A 55 21.42 1.18 14.85
N CYS A 56 22.56 1.84 14.76
CA CYS A 56 22.90 2.76 13.69
C CYS A 56 23.25 1.96 12.43
N LEU A 57 22.48 2.17 11.35
CA LEU A 57 22.66 1.50 10.06
C LEU A 57 23.49 2.33 9.07
N THR A 58 23.87 3.55 9.45
CA THR A 58 24.72 4.44 8.63
C THR A 58 26.21 4.34 8.98
N SER A 59 26.56 3.66 10.07
CA SER A 59 27.95 3.38 10.45
C SER A 59 28.45 2.10 9.77
N GLU A 60 29.75 2.03 9.48
CA GLU A 60 30.40 0.78 9.03
C GLU A 60 31.61 0.53 9.93
N PRO A 61 31.59 -0.51 10.79
CA PRO A 61 30.49 -1.48 11.02
C PRO A 61 29.28 -0.87 11.75
N TYR A 62 28.13 -1.56 11.72
CA TYR A 62 26.95 -1.14 12.48
C TYR A 62 27.23 -1.09 13.98
N THR A 63 26.66 -0.09 14.66
CA THR A 63 26.95 0.24 16.06
C THR A 63 25.68 0.41 16.87
N LEU A 64 25.71 -0.04 18.13
CA LEU A 64 24.67 0.32 19.10
C LEU A 64 24.94 1.70 19.65
N GLU A 65 23.92 2.55 19.63
CA GLU A 65 24.01 3.95 20.02
C GLU A 65 22.80 4.35 20.88
N GLU A 66 23.00 5.36 21.71
CA GLU A 66 21.91 6.10 22.36
C GLU A 66 21.74 7.44 21.64
N THR A 67 20.58 7.71 21.04
CA THR A 67 20.35 8.95 20.30
C THR A 67 19.29 9.81 21.01
N PRO A 68 19.49 11.14 21.14
CA PRO A 68 18.45 12.02 21.69
C PRO A 68 17.15 11.92 20.90
N VAL A 69 16.01 11.89 21.59
CA VAL A 69 14.67 11.92 20.95
C VAL A 69 14.53 13.08 19.96
N THR A 70 15.16 14.22 20.26
CA THR A 70 15.12 15.44 19.45
C THR A 70 15.96 15.37 18.16
N ARG A 71 16.70 14.28 17.94
CA ARG A 71 17.70 14.13 16.85
C ARG A 71 17.63 12.79 16.11
N ILE A 72 16.58 12.00 16.32
CA ILE A 72 16.33 10.75 15.60
C ILE A 72 15.08 10.85 14.72
N PHE A 73 15.08 10.13 13.59
CA PHE A 73 13.97 10.02 12.65
C PHE A 73 13.39 11.37 12.20
N GLY A 74 14.27 12.26 11.76
CA GLY A 74 13.94 13.55 11.17
C GLY A 74 15.08 14.08 10.31
N GLN A 75 14.86 15.24 9.70
CA GLN A 75 15.80 15.91 8.80
C GLN A 75 15.99 17.36 9.22
N VAL A 76 17.23 17.86 9.10
CA VAL A 76 17.51 19.29 9.27
C VAL A 76 17.08 20.03 8.02
N ASN A 77 16.31 21.10 8.19
CA ASN A 77 15.90 22.01 7.12
C ASN A 77 15.24 21.27 5.95
N MET A 78 14.30 20.37 6.29
CA MET A 78 13.61 19.48 5.35
C MET A 78 13.05 20.21 4.12
N TYR A 79 12.74 21.50 4.25
CA TYR A 79 12.00 22.27 3.26
C TYR A 79 12.72 23.50 2.67
N GLU A 80 13.96 23.79 3.07
CA GLU A 80 14.60 25.09 2.74
C GLU A 80 15.09 25.22 1.29
N TYR A 81 15.39 24.12 0.61
CA TYR A 81 16.22 24.16 -0.60
C TYR A 81 15.48 24.24 -1.94
N MET A 82 14.15 24.09 -1.98
CA MET A 82 13.44 23.87 -3.26
C MET A 82 12.15 24.69 -3.46
N THR A 83 11.89 25.68 -2.61
CA THR A 83 10.67 26.50 -2.76
C THR A 83 11.02 27.98 -2.90
N ALA A 84 10.32 28.70 -3.80
CA ALA A 84 10.47 30.15 -3.96
C ALA A 84 10.02 30.96 -2.72
N SER A 85 9.25 30.36 -1.81
CA SER A 85 8.80 30.97 -0.53
C SER A 85 8.72 29.94 0.61
N PRO A 86 9.87 29.40 1.06
CA PRO A 86 9.92 28.31 2.02
C PRO A 86 9.23 28.68 3.33
N ASP A 87 9.59 29.83 3.90
CA ASP A 87 9.23 30.20 5.26
C ASP A 87 7.71 30.28 5.51
N LYS A 88 6.91 30.61 4.50
CA LYS A 88 5.45 30.73 4.65
C LYS A 88 4.72 29.40 4.47
N LYS A 89 5.01 28.66 3.39
CA LYS A 89 4.36 27.37 3.11
C LYS A 89 4.76 26.32 4.15
N ASN A 90 6.04 26.23 4.47
CA ASN A 90 6.58 25.23 5.41
C ASN A 90 6.04 25.45 6.81
N ARG A 91 6.06 26.69 7.29
CA ARG A 91 5.52 27.05 8.61
C ARG A 91 4.04 26.72 8.75
N ARG A 92 3.25 26.97 7.70
CA ARG A 92 1.82 26.61 7.69
C ARG A 92 1.62 25.10 7.82
N ILE A 93 2.39 24.29 7.08
CA ILE A 93 2.31 22.83 7.12
C ILE A 93 2.71 22.31 8.51
N GLU A 94 3.82 22.81 9.08
CA GLU A 94 4.25 22.43 10.43
C GLU A 94 3.26 22.88 11.51
N GLU A 95 2.62 24.06 11.39
CA GLU A 95 1.56 24.48 12.30
C GLU A 95 0.33 23.57 12.23
N MET A 96 -0.05 23.11 11.04
CA MET A 96 -1.16 22.17 10.85
C MET A 96 -0.84 20.78 11.38
N LEU A 97 0.38 20.28 11.11
CA LEU A 97 0.89 19.02 11.65
C LEU A 97 0.93 19.08 13.17
N GLY A 98 1.47 20.14 13.76
CA GLY A 98 1.54 20.32 15.21
C GLY A 98 0.16 20.25 15.89
N LYS A 99 -0.88 20.82 15.27
CA LYS A 99 -2.27 20.70 15.76
C LYS A 99 -2.77 19.25 15.69
N MET A 100 -2.54 18.58 14.56
CA MET A 100 -2.97 17.20 14.36
C MET A 100 -2.23 16.22 15.28
N GLU A 101 -0.92 16.40 15.45
CA GLU A 101 -0.07 15.66 16.39
C GLU A 101 -0.54 15.86 17.82
N PHE A 102 -0.88 17.09 18.22
CA PHE A 102 -1.39 17.38 19.55
C PHE A 102 -2.68 16.58 19.83
N GLU A 103 -3.65 16.60 18.91
CA GLU A 103 -4.89 15.84 19.09
C GLU A 103 -4.67 14.32 19.05
N ALA A 104 -3.85 13.81 18.13
CA ALA A 104 -3.49 12.40 18.07
C ALA A 104 -2.78 11.94 19.36
N SER A 105 -1.88 12.77 19.91
CA SER A 105 -1.11 12.46 21.12
C SER A 105 -2.01 12.24 22.34
N LYS A 106 -3.13 12.97 22.45
CA LYS A 106 -4.12 12.76 23.52
C LYS A 106 -4.73 11.36 23.43
N ILE A 107 -5.05 10.91 22.22
CA ILE A 107 -5.63 9.58 22.00
C ILE A 107 -4.60 8.49 22.28
N PHE A 108 -3.39 8.60 21.73
CA PHE A 108 -2.31 7.64 22.01
C PHE A 108 -1.96 7.56 23.49
N ARG A 109 -1.90 8.70 24.19
CA ARG A 109 -1.68 8.73 25.65
C ARG A 109 -2.79 8.01 26.41
N ARG A 110 -4.05 8.13 25.97
CA ARG A 110 -5.16 7.37 26.55
C ARG A 110 -5.00 5.87 26.32
N ILE A 111 -4.60 5.45 25.11
CA ILE A 111 -4.32 4.04 24.80
C ILE A 111 -3.20 3.49 25.69
N THR A 112 -2.05 4.18 25.75
CA THR A 112 -0.90 3.74 26.56
C THR A 112 -1.23 3.71 28.05
N THR A 113 -1.98 4.71 28.54
CA THR A 113 -2.42 4.77 29.95
C THR A 113 -3.42 3.66 30.29
N ALA A 114 -4.39 3.38 29.41
CA ALA A 114 -5.37 2.31 29.60
C ALA A 114 -4.66 0.95 29.71
N TYR A 115 -3.74 0.67 28.78
CA TYR A 115 -2.91 -0.53 28.82
C TYR A 115 -2.05 -0.61 30.09
N GLY A 116 -1.36 0.48 30.46
CA GLY A 116 -0.53 0.52 31.66
C GLY A 116 -1.30 0.33 32.97
N LYS A 117 -2.62 0.61 32.97
CA LYS A 117 -3.53 0.35 34.09
C LYS A 117 -4.14 -1.07 34.06
N GLY A 118 -3.76 -1.91 33.09
CA GLY A 118 -4.32 -3.25 32.93
C GLY A 118 -5.76 -3.27 32.44
N GLN A 119 -6.24 -2.19 31.79
CA GLN A 119 -7.59 -2.20 31.20
C GLN A 119 -7.62 -3.16 30.00
N PRO A 120 -8.69 -3.96 29.83
CA PRO A 120 -8.78 -4.93 28.74
C PRO A 120 -9.08 -4.28 27.38
N ASP A 121 -9.63 -3.07 27.39
CA ASP A 121 -10.07 -2.36 26.20
C ASP A 121 -10.09 -0.83 26.37
N ILE A 122 -10.35 -0.13 25.26
CA ILE A 122 -10.54 1.32 25.21
C ILE A 122 -11.63 1.69 24.21
N TRP A 123 -12.47 2.66 24.61
CA TRP A 123 -13.51 3.23 23.75
C TRP A 123 -13.04 4.51 23.05
N LEU A 124 -13.15 4.54 21.73
CA LEU A 124 -12.90 5.73 20.90
C LEU A 124 -14.18 6.14 20.17
N SER A 125 -14.41 7.45 20.00
CA SER A 125 -15.46 7.95 19.13
C SER A 125 -15.11 7.72 17.65
N ARG A 126 -16.08 7.85 16.75
CA ARG A 126 -15.86 7.84 15.30
C ARG A 126 -14.83 8.90 14.89
N THR A 127 -14.95 10.11 15.43
CA THR A 127 -14.03 11.21 15.15
C THR A 127 -12.61 10.89 15.59
N GLU A 128 -12.43 10.32 16.78
CA GLU A 128 -11.12 9.91 17.30
C GLU A 128 -10.49 8.79 16.44
N ARG A 129 -11.29 7.76 16.10
CA ARG A 129 -10.83 6.66 15.24
C ARG A 129 -10.44 7.18 13.85
N ASN A 130 -11.27 8.04 13.24
CA ASN A 130 -10.98 8.61 11.93
C ASN A 130 -9.74 9.52 11.98
N LEU A 131 -9.57 10.30 13.06
CA LEU A 131 -8.35 11.09 13.30
C LEU A 131 -7.11 10.21 13.35
N LEU A 132 -7.14 9.09 14.10
CA LEU A 132 -6.01 8.16 14.15
C LEU A 132 -5.67 7.60 12.76
N ARG A 133 -6.66 7.12 12.00
CA ARG A 133 -6.42 6.60 10.63
C ARG A 133 -5.82 7.66 9.72
N LYS A 134 -6.36 8.88 9.77
CA LYS A 134 -5.83 10.02 9.01
C LYS A 134 -4.40 10.34 9.42
N PHE A 135 -4.12 10.32 10.72
CA PHE A 135 -2.80 10.60 11.28
C PHE A 135 -1.76 9.55 10.85
N LEU A 136 -2.10 8.27 10.92
CA LEU A 136 -1.23 7.19 10.48
C LEU A 136 -0.87 7.32 8.99
N PHE A 137 -1.84 7.69 8.15
CA PHE A 137 -1.55 7.98 6.74
C PHE A 137 -0.60 9.18 6.58
N ILE A 138 -0.76 10.24 7.36
CA ILE A 138 0.14 11.39 7.31
C ILE A 138 1.58 11.00 7.69
N LEU A 139 1.77 10.15 8.70
CA LEU A 139 3.10 9.63 9.05
C LEU A 139 3.73 8.84 7.89
N LYS A 140 2.91 8.06 7.18
CA LYS A 140 3.30 7.34 5.97
C LYS A 140 3.67 8.27 4.81
N TYR A 141 2.82 9.26 4.54
CA TYR A 141 2.92 10.16 3.40
C TYR A 141 4.02 11.22 3.57
N ARG A 142 4.31 11.61 4.82
CA ARG A 142 5.40 12.54 5.16
C ARG A 142 6.73 11.84 5.45
N GLY A 143 6.72 10.52 5.63
CA GLY A 143 7.91 9.72 5.94
C GLY A 143 9.06 9.91 4.95
N SER A 144 10.27 9.53 5.37
CA SER A 144 11.51 9.78 4.62
C SER A 144 11.46 9.28 3.18
N THR A 145 10.87 8.11 2.93
CA THR A 145 10.71 7.52 1.59
C THR A 145 9.82 8.37 0.68
N PHE A 146 8.66 8.83 1.15
CA PHE A 146 7.72 9.59 0.31
C PHE A 146 8.11 11.04 0.15
N HIS A 147 8.76 11.63 1.15
CA HIS A 147 9.40 12.93 0.96
C HIS A 147 10.38 12.89 -0.23
N ARG A 148 11.24 11.86 -0.31
CA ARG A 148 12.20 11.71 -1.42
C ARG A 148 11.53 11.63 -2.80
N ARG A 149 10.38 10.97 -2.91
CA ARG A 149 9.59 10.91 -4.17
C ARG A 149 9.25 12.29 -4.70
N PHE A 150 8.90 13.26 -3.85
CA PHE A 150 8.50 14.61 -4.27
C PHE A 150 9.62 15.65 -4.17
N TYR A 151 10.79 15.29 -3.64
CA TYR A 151 11.91 16.19 -3.42
C TYR A 151 12.74 16.39 -4.70
N HIS A 152 12.09 17.00 -5.70
CA HIS A 152 12.66 17.30 -7.02
C HIS A 152 12.42 18.78 -7.35
N GLY A 153 13.38 19.41 -8.04
CA GLY A 153 13.37 20.86 -8.27
C GLY A 153 12.36 21.32 -9.32
N ASP A 154 11.98 20.44 -10.24
CA ASP A 154 11.08 20.73 -11.34
C ASP A 154 10.34 19.46 -11.81
N SER A 155 9.40 19.64 -12.73
CA SER A 155 8.62 18.57 -13.35
C SER A 155 9.49 17.54 -14.09
N GLU A 156 10.58 17.96 -14.72
CA GLU A 156 11.43 17.09 -15.56
C GLU A 156 12.32 16.17 -14.73
N SER A 157 12.80 16.66 -13.60
CA SER A 157 13.67 15.94 -12.67
C SER A 157 12.93 14.93 -11.80
N TYR A 158 11.59 14.95 -11.77
CA TYR A 158 10.77 13.92 -11.10
C TYR A 158 10.99 12.57 -11.77
N ASN A 159 11.37 11.56 -10.99
CA ASN A 159 11.71 10.23 -11.48
C ASN A 159 11.06 9.15 -10.62
N SER A 160 9.76 8.94 -10.83
CA SER A 160 8.99 7.85 -10.22
C SER A 160 8.05 7.25 -11.26
N ASN A 161 7.48 6.08 -10.94
CA ASN A 161 6.70 5.28 -11.89
C ASN A 161 5.38 5.90 -12.37
N ASP A 162 5.02 7.07 -11.84
CA ASP A 162 3.83 7.85 -12.15
C ASP A 162 4.15 9.24 -12.70
N LYS A 163 5.37 9.44 -13.22
CA LYS A 163 5.88 10.72 -13.73
C LYS A 163 4.85 11.45 -14.60
N GLU A 164 4.39 10.84 -15.68
CA GLU A 164 3.49 11.44 -16.66
C GLU A 164 2.18 11.88 -16.02
N LEU A 165 1.62 11.08 -15.12
CA LEU A 165 0.39 11.40 -14.41
C LEU A 165 0.58 12.60 -13.49
N LEU A 166 1.71 12.66 -12.80
CA LEU A 166 2.03 13.79 -11.93
C LEU A 166 2.28 15.05 -12.75
N GLN A 167 3.01 14.95 -13.88
CA GLN A 167 3.28 16.07 -14.79
C GLN A 167 1.97 16.65 -15.35
N GLU A 168 1.07 15.79 -15.85
CA GLU A 168 -0.27 16.21 -16.32
C GLU A 168 -1.08 16.90 -15.21
N TYR A 169 -1.04 16.36 -14.00
CA TYR A 169 -1.72 16.95 -12.85
C TYR A 169 -1.13 18.32 -12.49
N MET A 170 0.20 18.45 -12.54
CA MET A 170 0.92 19.70 -12.29
C MET A 170 0.55 20.76 -13.32
N GLU A 171 0.59 20.43 -14.61
CA GLU A 171 0.21 21.32 -15.70
C GLU A 171 -1.24 21.80 -15.57
N LYS A 172 -2.17 20.87 -15.32
CA LYS A 172 -3.60 21.18 -15.17
C LYS A 172 -3.90 22.11 -13.98
N ARG A 173 -3.07 22.07 -12.93
CA ARG A 173 -3.26 22.84 -11.69
C ARG A 173 -2.33 24.05 -11.56
N GLY A 174 -1.39 24.22 -12.49
CA GLY A 174 -0.39 25.28 -12.44
C GLY A 174 0.60 25.11 -11.28
N PHE A 175 1.00 23.87 -10.97
CA PHE A 175 2.06 23.61 -9.99
C PHE A 175 3.44 23.68 -10.65
N GLU A 176 4.39 24.37 -10.02
CA GLU A 176 5.74 24.58 -10.54
C GLU A 176 6.67 23.39 -10.22
N SER A 177 6.42 22.70 -9.10
CA SER A 177 7.26 21.58 -8.63
C SER A 177 6.44 20.41 -8.07
N PRO A 178 6.98 19.17 -8.09
CA PRO A 178 6.38 18.03 -7.39
C PRO A 178 6.19 18.29 -5.90
N LEU A 179 7.05 19.10 -5.29
CA LEU A 179 6.97 19.47 -3.89
C LEU A 179 5.72 20.32 -3.58
N ASP A 180 5.28 21.17 -4.52
CA ASP A 180 4.01 21.90 -4.38
C ASP A 180 2.81 20.96 -4.36
N VAL A 181 2.82 19.90 -5.19
CA VAL A 181 1.79 18.86 -5.17
C VAL A 181 1.78 18.16 -3.81
N TRP A 182 2.95 17.81 -3.28
CA TRP A 182 3.06 17.16 -1.98
C TRP A 182 2.53 18.03 -0.83
N PHE A 183 2.86 19.31 -0.78
CA PHE A 183 2.31 20.25 0.20
C PHE A 183 0.80 20.41 0.09
N HIS A 184 0.30 20.58 -1.14
CA HIS A 184 -1.13 20.68 -1.40
C HIS A 184 -1.89 19.42 -0.96
N ASN A 185 -1.33 18.24 -1.23
CA ASN A 185 -1.88 16.96 -0.82
C ASN A 185 -1.92 16.82 0.71
N LEU A 186 -0.82 17.17 1.41
CA LEU A 186 -0.76 17.21 2.87
C LEU A 186 -1.83 18.14 3.47
N GLU A 187 -1.92 19.37 2.95
CA GLU A 187 -2.92 20.35 3.38
C GLU A 187 -4.34 19.83 3.16
N THR A 188 -4.60 19.23 2.00
CA THR A 188 -5.90 18.68 1.64
C THR A 188 -6.31 17.57 2.60
N ILE A 189 -5.43 16.61 2.90
CA ILE A 189 -5.72 15.52 3.85
C ILE A 189 -5.95 16.10 5.25
N MET A 190 -5.08 16.98 5.73
CA MET A 190 -5.21 17.54 7.08
C MET A 190 -6.52 18.32 7.27
N THR A 191 -6.95 19.09 6.27
CA THR A 191 -8.20 19.88 6.30
C THR A 191 -9.47 19.07 5.96
N LEU A 192 -9.33 17.84 5.47
CA LEU A 192 -10.48 17.00 5.12
C LEU A 192 -11.33 16.67 6.35
N GLU A 193 -12.61 17.06 6.32
CA GLU A 193 -13.63 16.58 7.24
C GLU A 193 -14.19 15.25 6.72
N MET A 194 -13.98 14.18 7.48
CA MET A 194 -14.52 12.87 7.16
C MET A 194 -15.95 12.74 7.68
N ASP A 195 -16.91 13.19 6.88
CA ASP A 195 -18.34 13.16 7.21
C ASP A 195 -18.92 11.73 7.29
N THR A 196 -20.06 11.61 7.94
CA THR A 196 -20.76 10.33 8.16
C THR A 196 -21.46 9.80 6.92
N GLU A 197 -21.74 10.64 5.94
CA GLU A 197 -22.35 10.27 4.65
C GLU A 197 -21.29 9.82 3.62
N MET A 198 -20.02 9.84 4.02
CA MET A 198 -18.87 9.45 3.20
C MET A 198 -18.65 10.31 1.94
N LYS A 199 -19.21 11.51 1.90
CA LYS A 199 -19.02 12.47 0.78
C LYS A 199 -17.56 12.85 0.60
N TRP A 200 -16.79 12.88 1.70
CA TRP A 200 -15.36 13.14 1.69
C TRP A 200 -14.56 12.22 0.76
N MET A 201 -15.01 10.99 0.49
CA MET A 201 -14.32 10.06 -0.44
C MET A 201 -14.34 10.55 -1.88
N HIS A 202 -15.41 11.25 -2.26
CA HIS A 202 -15.51 11.86 -3.58
C HIS A 202 -14.76 13.19 -3.63
N GLU A 203 -14.87 13.99 -2.57
CA GLU A 203 -14.19 15.28 -2.46
C GLU A 203 -12.66 15.14 -2.48
N ILE A 204 -12.11 14.15 -1.77
CA ILE A 204 -10.66 13.97 -1.72
C ILE A 204 -10.07 13.67 -3.11
N ARG A 205 -10.76 12.83 -3.92
CA ARG A 205 -10.34 12.50 -5.29
C ARG A 205 -10.31 13.72 -6.22
N LYS A 206 -11.18 14.69 -5.99
CA LYS A 206 -11.21 15.95 -6.77
C LYS A 206 -10.17 16.96 -6.31
N ARG A 207 -9.76 16.88 -5.05
CA ARG A 207 -8.98 17.92 -4.39
C ARG A 207 -7.49 17.63 -4.30
N MET A 208 -7.01 16.42 -4.56
CA MET A 208 -5.59 16.09 -4.51
C MET A 208 -5.20 15.17 -5.68
N PHE A 209 -3.91 14.90 -5.86
CA PHE A 209 -3.44 13.97 -6.89
C PHE A 209 -4.12 12.59 -6.75
N HIS A 210 -4.68 12.07 -7.84
CA HIS A 210 -5.69 10.99 -7.77
C HIS A 210 -5.13 9.67 -7.22
N LEU A 211 -3.90 9.28 -7.59
CA LEU A 211 -3.27 8.06 -7.08
C LEU A 211 -3.09 8.11 -5.56
N ASP A 212 -2.64 9.25 -5.05
CA ASP A 212 -2.48 9.47 -3.62
C ASP A 212 -3.84 9.55 -2.89
N ALA A 213 -4.88 10.10 -3.54
CA ALA A 213 -6.25 10.11 -3.01
C ALA A 213 -6.84 8.69 -2.88
N MET A 214 -6.62 7.84 -3.90
CA MET A 214 -7.03 6.44 -3.87
C MET A 214 -6.31 5.69 -2.76
N TRP A 215 -5.00 5.94 -2.60
CA TRP A 215 -4.21 5.33 -1.55
C TRP A 215 -4.67 5.75 -0.15
N PHE A 216 -4.93 7.05 0.05
CA PHE A 216 -5.52 7.56 1.29
C PHE A 216 -6.87 6.89 1.60
N THR A 217 -7.75 6.82 0.60
CA THR A 217 -9.07 6.19 0.74
C THR A 217 -8.92 4.72 1.14
N ALA A 218 -8.01 4.00 0.47
CA ALA A 218 -7.77 2.60 0.76
C ALA A 218 -7.23 2.37 2.18
N HIS A 219 -6.25 3.16 2.61
CA HIS A 219 -5.70 3.09 3.96
C HIS A 219 -6.79 3.28 5.03
N VAL A 220 -7.68 4.25 4.83
CA VAL A 220 -8.66 4.66 5.85
C VAL A 220 -9.93 3.81 5.84
N GLN A 221 -10.35 3.26 4.70
CA GLN A 221 -11.62 2.51 4.56
C GLN A 221 -11.46 1.00 4.39
N TYR A 222 -10.42 0.54 3.71
CA TYR A 222 -10.24 -0.88 3.37
C TYR A 222 -9.42 -1.65 4.41
N SER A 223 -9.38 -1.13 5.65
CA SER A 223 -8.77 -1.82 6.79
C SER A 223 -9.55 -1.59 8.08
N TYR A 224 -9.43 -2.52 9.02
CA TYR A 224 -9.83 -2.31 10.41
C TYR A 224 -8.64 -2.25 11.34
N MET A 225 -8.76 -1.42 12.38
CA MET A 225 -7.71 -1.24 13.40
C MET A 225 -7.85 -2.31 14.49
N ALA A 226 -6.73 -2.87 14.91
CA ALA A 226 -6.60 -3.69 16.11
C ALA A 226 -5.38 -3.24 16.94
N ILE A 227 -5.45 -3.40 18.25
CA ILE A 227 -4.35 -3.04 19.17
C ILE A 227 -3.70 -4.33 19.66
N CYS A 228 -2.42 -4.51 19.38
CA CYS A 228 -1.65 -5.70 19.68
C CYS A 228 -0.60 -5.42 20.75
N THR A 229 -0.33 -6.44 21.57
CA THR A 229 0.70 -6.40 22.62
C THR A 229 1.51 -7.71 22.57
N PRO A 230 2.80 -7.75 22.94
CA PRO A 230 3.48 -9.03 23.07
C PRO A 230 2.98 -9.75 24.32
N ALA A 231 2.57 -11.02 24.20
CA ALA A 231 2.16 -11.83 25.35
C ALA A 231 3.35 -12.14 26.28
N ASN A 232 4.54 -12.34 25.70
CA ASN A 232 5.78 -12.51 26.45
C ASN A 232 6.30 -11.12 26.90
N PRO A 233 6.56 -10.88 28.19
CA PRO A 233 7.12 -9.62 28.68
C PRO A 233 8.54 -9.33 28.16
N ASP A 234 9.30 -10.36 27.79
CA ASP A 234 10.68 -10.24 27.30
C ASP A 234 10.77 -9.94 25.79
N GLU A 235 9.63 -9.76 25.13
CA GLU A 235 9.54 -9.40 23.72
C GLU A 235 9.01 -7.98 23.55
N GLU A 236 9.36 -7.35 22.44
CA GLU A 236 8.96 -5.98 22.14
C GLU A 236 8.87 -5.75 20.64
N PHE A 237 8.11 -4.73 20.24
CA PHE A 237 8.08 -4.26 18.87
C PHE A 237 9.21 -3.25 18.63
N ILE A 238 9.90 -3.40 17.49
CA ILE A 238 10.94 -2.45 17.06
C ILE A 238 10.35 -1.30 16.24
N LEU A 239 11.15 -0.25 16.03
CA LEU A 239 10.79 0.92 15.24
C LEU A 239 11.95 1.35 14.34
N SER A 240 11.66 1.82 13.14
CA SER A 240 12.59 2.35 12.13
C SER A 240 12.00 3.64 11.52
N ASP A 241 12.79 4.41 10.78
CA ASP A 241 12.31 5.66 10.16
C ASP A 241 11.22 5.47 9.10
N ASN A 242 11.13 4.27 8.50
CA ASN A 242 10.09 3.89 7.54
C ASN A 242 8.97 3.04 8.15
N SER A 243 8.90 2.88 9.48
CA SER A 243 7.96 1.94 10.12
C SER A 243 6.48 2.16 9.78
N TYR A 244 6.08 3.39 9.44
CA TYR A 244 4.70 3.71 9.03
C TYR A 244 4.43 3.46 7.54
N ASN A 245 5.46 3.11 6.77
CA ASN A 245 5.40 2.70 5.37
C ASN A 245 5.50 1.18 5.19
N ILE A 246 5.87 0.45 6.24
CA ILE A 246 6.04 -1.00 6.20
C ILE A 246 4.68 -1.71 6.21
N PHE A 247 4.57 -2.73 5.37
CA PHE A 247 3.38 -3.57 5.25
C PHE A 247 3.76 -5.03 5.11
N GLU A 248 2.81 -5.91 5.44
CA GLU A 248 2.84 -7.33 5.11
C GLU A 248 1.94 -7.58 3.90
N GLY A 249 2.48 -8.21 2.87
CA GLY A 249 1.76 -8.54 1.65
C GLY A 249 2.70 -8.68 0.44
N PRO A 250 2.16 -8.99 -0.75
CA PRO A 250 2.96 -9.12 -1.95
C PRO A 250 3.56 -7.77 -2.39
N ASN A 251 4.81 -7.84 -2.86
CA ASN A 251 5.53 -6.77 -3.52
C ASN A 251 6.32 -7.38 -4.69
N THR A 252 6.08 -6.92 -5.91
CA THR A 252 6.66 -7.50 -7.13
C THR A 252 7.62 -6.55 -7.82
N PHE A 253 8.57 -7.13 -8.52
CA PHE A 253 9.57 -6.43 -9.32
C PHE A 253 9.61 -7.02 -10.72
N VAL A 254 10.09 -6.24 -11.68
CA VAL A 254 10.34 -6.65 -13.06
C VAL A 254 11.75 -6.25 -13.46
N GLU A 255 12.34 -6.99 -14.40
CA GLU A 255 13.65 -6.73 -14.97
C GLU A 255 13.54 -6.66 -16.50
N ASP A 256 14.17 -5.67 -17.11
CA ASP A 256 14.25 -5.54 -18.56
C ASP A 256 15.19 -6.60 -19.15
N ALA A 257 14.69 -7.40 -20.08
CA ALA A 257 15.45 -8.50 -20.68
C ALA A 257 16.66 -8.05 -21.50
N LYS A 258 16.71 -6.80 -21.97
CA LYS A 258 17.80 -6.25 -22.80
C LYS A 258 18.77 -5.44 -21.97
N THR A 259 18.27 -4.59 -21.07
CA THR A 259 19.11 -3.65 -20.31
C THR A 259 19.52 -4.18 -18.93
N GLY A 260 18.79 -5.15 -18.39
CA GLY A 260 18.94 -5.62 -17.01
C GLY A 260 18.42 -4.60 -15.97
N GLU A 261 17.77 -3.52 -16.40
CA GLU A 261 17.17 -2.53 -15.51
C GLU A 261 16.04 -3.16 -14.69
N ARG A 262 15.97 -2.84 -13.39
CA ARG A 262 14.96 -3.40 -12.48
C ARG A 262 14.09 -2.29 -11.91
N ALA A 263 12.79 -2.55 -11.84
CA ALA A 263 11.85 -1.63 -11.22
C ALA A 263 10.78 -2.35 -10.39
N GLY A 264 10.23 -1.63 -9.41
CA GLY A 264 9.03 -2.05 -8.69
C GLY A 264 7.81 -2.09 -9.61
N SER A 265 7.04 -3.18 -9.51
CA SER A 265 5.86 -3.43 -10.35
C SER A 265 4.57 -3.12 -9.59
N ALA A 266 4.19 -3.94 -8.61
CA ALA A 266 2.94 -3.79 -7.86
C ALA A 266 3.14 -4.18 -6.40
N HIS A 267 2.36 -3.57 -5.50
CA HIS A 267 2.34 -3.94 -4.09
C HIS A 267 0.92 -3.86 -3.52
N ALA A 268 0.62 -4.72 -2.54
CA ALA A 268 -0.65 -4.67 -1.83
C ALA A 268 -0.45 -5.12 -0.38
N ALA A 269 -1.11 -4.42 0.55
CA ALA A 269 -1.02 -4.70 1.97
C ALA A 269 -2.18 -5.59 2.46
N PHE A 270 -1.83 -6.72 3.06
CA PHE A 270 -2.74 -7.47 3.93
C PHE A 270 -2.78 -6.86 5.34
N HIS A 271 -1.62 -6.42 5.83
CA HIS A 271 -1.50 -5.71 7.11
C HIS A 271 -0.57 -4.51 6.97
N GLU A 272 -0.93 -3.39 7.60
CA GLU A 272 -0.01 -2.28 7.86
C GLU A 272 0.17 -2.11 9.37
N PHE A 273 1.29 -1.52 9.76
CA PHE A 273 1.73 -1.49 11.14
C PHE A 273 2.01 -0.05 11.61
N ALA A 274 1.72 0.21 12.88
CA ALA A 274 2.00 1.48 13.53
C ALA A 274 2.47 1.24 14.97
N PRO A 275 3.79 1.06 15.18
CA PRO A 275 4.36 0.86 16.51
C PRO A 275 4.17 2.10 17.39
N ILE A 276 3.49 1.96 18.53
CA ILE A 276 3.24 3.06 19.47
C ILE A 276 4.33 3.10 20.55
N SER A 277 4.69 1.92 21.05
CA SER A 277 5.71 1.70 22.09
C SER A 277 6.27 0.28 21.93
N PRO A 278 7.35 -0.08 22.66
CA PRO A 278 7.84 -1.46 22.67
C PRO A 278 6.77 -2.52 23.00
N ARG A 279 5.68 -2.12 23.68
CA ARG A 279 4.63 -3.02 24.17
C ARG A 279 3.29 -2.85 23.44
N LEU A 280 3.17 -1.90 22.51
CA LEU A 280 1.92 -1.56 21.85
C LEU A 280 2.12 -1.33 20.35
N LEU A 281 1.33 -2.03 19.56
CA LEU A 281 1.30 -1.93 18.10
C LEU A 281 -0.14 -1.74 17.63
N LEU A 282 -0.38 -0.78 16.74
CA LEU A 282 -1.60 -0.78 15.94
C LEU A 282 -1.38 -1.58 14.67
N VAL A 283 -2.35 -2.44 14.34
CA VAL A 283 -2.40 -3.16 13.08
C VAL A 283 -3.62 -2.69 12.31
N LEU A 284 -3.40 -2.31 11.04
CA LEU A 284 -4.45 -2.10 10.05
C LEU A 284 -4.58 -3.39 9.24
N ARG A 285 -5.60 -4.19 9.55
CA ARG A 285 -5.86 -5.47 8.87
C ARG A 285 -6.81 -5.25 7.71
N SER A 286 -6.41 -5.67 6.52
CA SER A 286 -7.18 -5.51 5.29
C SER A 286 -8.54 -6.21 5.37
N PHE A 287 -9.57 -5.57 4.81
CA PHE A 287 -10.93 -6.10 4.80
C PHE A 287 -11.10 -7.36 3.93
N VAL A 288 -10.14 -7.63 3.04
CA VAL A 288 -10.12 -8.84 2.19
C VAL A 288 -9.80 -10.12 2.97
N LEU A 289 -9.34 -9.99 4.22
CA LEU A 289 -9.09 -11.11 5.10
C LEU A 289 -10.36 -11.51 5.87
N PRO A 290 -10.52 -12.81 6.23
CA PRO A 290 -11.72 -13.29 6.91
C PRO A 290 -12.09 -12.52 8.18
N VAL A 291 -13.39 -12.30 8.38
CA VAL A 291 -13.97 -11.73 9.60
C VAL A 291 -15.09 -12.67 10.04
N PRO A 292 -14.86 -13.56 11.01
CA PRO A 292 -15.79 -14.66 11.31
C PRO A 292 -17.25 -14.24 11.55
N GLU A 293 -17.46 -13.09 12.19
CA GLU A 293 -18.78 -12.55 12.47
C GLU A 293 -19.51 -12.01 11.22
N GLU A 294 -18.77 -11.57 10.20
CA GLU A 294 -19.30 -11.07 8.92
C GLU A 294 -19.42 -12.20 7.88
N ASP A 295 -18.53 -13.21 7.93
CA ASP A 295 -18.43 -14.31 6.95
C ASP A 295 -19.58 -15.31 7.02
N LYS A 296 -20.37 -15.22 8.08
CA LYS A 296 -21.65 -15.93 8.20
C LYS A 296 -22.72 -15.37 7.26
N ILE A 297 -22.57 -14.12 6.82
CA ILE A 297 -23.45 -13.50 5.82
C ILE A 297 -22.87 -13.81 4.45
N GLN A 298 -23.54 -14.69 3.70
CA GLN A 298 -23.07 -15.21 2.42
C GLN A 298 -22.62 -14.10 1.45
N SER A 299 -23.44 -13.07 1.26
CA SER A 299 -23.14 -11.97 0.33
C SER A 299 -21.91 -11.16 0.72
N ILE A 300 -21.65 -10.99 2.02
CA ILE A 300 -20.44 -10.30 2.51
C ILE A 300 -19.21 -11.16 2.27
N ARG A 301 -19.31 -12.47 2.50
CA ARG A 301 -18.22 -13.41 2.23
C ARG A 301 -17.87 -13.45 0.75
N GLU A 302 -18.87 -13.58 -0.12
CA GLU A 302 -18.69 -13.57 -1.58
C GLU A 302 -18.06 -12.27 -2.06
N HIS A 303 -18.59 -11.12 -1.62
CA HIS A 303 -18.00 -9.82 -1.96
C HIS A 303 -16.54 -9.71 -1.53
N ARG A 304 -16.19 -10.22 -0.35
CA ARG A 304 -14.81 -10.24 0.13
C ARG A 304 -13.92 -11.13 -0.74
N ASP A 305 -14.41 -12.31 -1.10
CA ASP A 305 -13.67 -13.24 -1.97
C ASP A 305 -13.44 -12.62 -3.36
N ASP A 306 -14.42 -11.91 -3.90
CA ASP A 306 -14.30 -11.16 -5.16
C ASP A 306 -13.24 -10.05 -5.05
N MET A 307 -13.29 -9.26 -3.97
CA MET A 307 -12.29 -8.22 -3.72
C MET A 307 -10.88 -8.81 -3.50
N ARG A 308 -10.78 -9.98 -2.85
CA ARG A 308 -9.51 -10.69 -2.70
C ARG A 308 -8.97 -11.15 -4.05
N ARG A 309 -9.81 -11.70 -4.93
CA ARG A 309 -9.41 -12.09 -6.29
C ARG A 309 -8.94 -10.87 -7.09
N LEU A 310 -9.73 -9.80 -7.07
CA LEU A 310 -9.45 -8.58 -7.82
C LEU A 310 -8.16 -7.89 -7.37
N CYS A 311 -8.01 -7.66 -6.06
CA CYS A 311 -6.89 -6.88 -5.53
C CYS A 311 -5.60 -7.70 -5.34
N PHE A 312 -5.70 -9.04 -5.26
CA PHE A 312 -4.54 -9.88 -4.99
C PHE A 312 -4.31 -10.96 -6.04
N GLU A 313 -5.25 -11.90 -6.24
CA GLU A 313 -4.96 -13.09 -7.06
C GLU A 313 -4.76 -12.76 -8.55
N ASN A 314 -5.51 -11.79 -9.07
CA ASN A 314 -5.39 -11.34 -10.46
C ASN A 314 -4.08 -10.59 -10.74
N VAL A 315 -3.50 -9.96 -9.70
CA VAL A 315 -2.29 -9.14 -9.82
C VAL A 315 -1.03 -9.93 -9.49
N TYR A 316 -1.06 -10.74 -8.43
CA TYR A 316 0.10 -11.42 -7.87
C TYR A 316 0.09 -12.94 -8.11
N GLY A 317 -0.98 -13.47 -8.73
CA GLY A 317 -1.14 -14.89 -9.03
C GLY A 317 -2.03 -15.63 -8.04
N ALA A 318 -2.51 -16.80 -8.47
CA ALA A 318 -3.35 -17.66 -7.66
C ALA A 318 -2.60 -18.14 -6.40
N GLY A 319 -3.30 -18.18 -5.26
CA GLY A 319 -2.75 -18.74 -4.02
C GLY A 319 -1.94 -17.76 -3.15
N VAL A 320 -1.90 -16.46 -3.51
CA VAL A 320 -1.29 -15.40 -2.68
C VAL A 320 -2.02 -15.33 -1.33
N LYS A 321 -1.25 -15.46 -0.24
CA LYS A 321 -1.77 -15.50 1.13
C LYS A 321 -0.97 -14.57 2.03
N SER A 322 -1.64 -14.06 3.06
CA SER A 322 -0.98 -13.36 4.15
C SER A 322 -0.20 -14.37 5.01
N MET A 323 1.02 -14.01 5.40
CA MET A 323 1.80 -14.79 6.37
C MET A 323 1.30 -14.63 7.82
N LEU A 324 0.46 -13.61 8.03
CA LEU A 324 -0.24 -13.27 9.26
C LEU A 324 -1.75 -13.53 9.11
N HIS A 325 -2.14 -14.43 8.20
CA HIS A 325 -3.55 -14.80 8.01
C HIS A 325 -4.22 -15.25 9.33
N ASP A 326 -3.45 -15.94 10.17
CA ASP A 326 -3.84 -16.47 11.48
C ASP A 326 -3.69 -15.47 12.64
N LEU A 327 -3.37 -14.20 12.35
CA LEU A 327 -3.22 -13.16 13.38
C LEU A 327 -4.51 -13.08 14.24
N PRO A 328 -4.40 -13.27 15.57
CA PRO A 328 -5.55 -13.44 16.46
C PRO A 328 -6.17 -12.11 16.89
N VAL A 329 -6.53 -11.28 15.92
CA VAL A 329 -7.17 -9.97 16.12
C VAL A 329 -8.61 -10.00 15.64
N LYS A 330 -9.43 -9.11 16.20
CA LYS A 330 -10.82 -8.89 15.77
C LYS A 330 -11.09 -7.42 15.52
N LYS A 331 -12.11 -7.16 14.69
CA LYS A 331 -12.67 -5.82 14.51
C LYS A 331 -13.22 -5.30 15.84
N ALA A 332 -13.09 -4.00 16.08
CA ALA A 332 -13.64 -3.36 17.26
C ALA A 332 -15.16 -3.60 17.35
N THR A 333 -15.66 -3.90 18.55
CA THR A 333 -17.11 -3.84 18.78
C THR A 333 -17.55 -2.39 18.77
N ASN A 334 -18.84 -2.13 18.59
CA ASN A 334 -19.35 -0.78 18.43
C ASN A 334 -20.62 -0.54 19.27
N SER A 335 -20.98 0.72 19.43
CA SER A 335 -22.14 1.11 20.25
C SER A 335 -23.49 0.79 19.61
N TYR A 336 -23.54 0.60 18.28
CA TYR A 336 -24.77 0.58 17.48
C TYR A 336 -25.19 -0.82 16.99
N SER A 337 -24.34 -1.82 17.13
CA SER A 337 -24.63 -3.23 16.81
C SER A 337 -24.41 -4.14 18.02
N GLU A 338 -24.96 -5.34 17.92
CA GLU A 338 -24.78 -6.43 18.87
C GLU A 338 -24.62 -7.76 18.12
N ILE A 339 -24.02 -8.76 18.77
CA ILE A 339 -23.79 -10.06 18.15
C ILE A 339 -24.91 -11.01 18.58
N ILE A 340 -25.80 -11.36 17.65
CA ILE A 340 -26.90 -12.31 17.87
C ILE A 340 -26.60 -13.57 17.05
N ASN A 341 -26.56 -14.73 17.69
CA ASN A 341 -26.17 -16.01 17.05
C ASN A 341 -24.82 -15.94 16.30
N GLY A 342 -23.92 -15.08 16.80
CA GLY A 342 -22.61 -14.85 16.21
C GLY A 342 -22.62 -14.03 14.92
N VAL A 343 -23.71 -13.33 14.59
CA VAL A 343 -23.84 -12.38 13.47
C VAL A 343 -24.03 -10.96 14.04
N SER A 344 -23.32 -9.98 13.48
CA SER A 344 -23.48 -8.57 13.89
C SER A 344 -24.80 -8.00 13.35
N THR A 345 -25.71 -7.66 14.26
CA THR A 345 -27.04 -7.09 13.95
C THR A 345 -27.16 -5.68 14.54
N LEU A 346 -27.82 -4.76 13.83
CA LEU A 346 -28.09 -3.42 14.35
C LEU A 346 -29.03 -3.48 15.56
N LYS A 347 -28.76 -2.64 16.57
CA LYS A 347 -29.63 -2.54 17.74
C LYS A 347 -31.02 -1.99 17.37
N PRO A 348 -32.09 -2.38 18.09
CA PRO A 348 -33.43 -1.86 17.83
C PRO A 348 -33.49 -0.33 17.82
N GLY A 349 -34.22 0.25 16.86
CA GLY A 349 -34.36 1.69 16.70
C GLY A 349 -33.17 2.41 16.08
N ARG A 350 -32.10 1.70 15.70
CA ARG A 350 -30.93 2.29 15.04
C ARG A 350 -31.12 2.38 13.52
N SER A 351 -30.87 3.56 12.95
CA SER A 351 -30.81 3.75 11.49
C SER A 351 -29.58 3.08 10.87
N LYS A 352 -29.64 2.71 9.59
CA LYS A 352 -28.53 2.08 8.86
C LYS A 352 -27.32 3.01 8.63
N GLY A 353 -27.47 4.32 8.88
CA GLY A 353 -26.44 5.33 8.64
C GLY A 353 -25.37 5.40 9.74
N HIS A 354 -24.25 6.04 9.43
CA HIS A 354 -23.22 6.36 10.41
C HIS A 354 -23.60 7.61 11.21
N SER A 355 -23.20 7.66 12.49
CA SER A 355 -23.29 8.85 13.34
C SER A 355 -21.92 9.25 13.87
N LYS A 356 -21.75 10.56 14.14
CA LYS A 356 -20.60 11.10 14.86
C LYS A 356 -20.53 10.55 16.30
N ASP A 357 -21.67 10.16 16.87
CA ASP A 357 -21.78 9.59 18.22
C ASP A 357 -21.47 8.09 18.28
N ASP A 358 -21.18 7.45 17.14
CA ASP A 358 -20.76 6.05 17.14
C ASP A 358 -19.44 5.90 17.89
N ARG A 359 -19.39 4.90 18.78
CA ARG A 359 -18.19 4.57 19.55
C ARG A 359 -17.74 3.15 19.26
N PHE A 360 -16.44 2.94 19.35
CA PHE A 360 -15.76 1.69 19.01
C PHE A 360 -14.91 1.24 20.20
N CYS A 361 -15.08 0.00 20.61
CA CYS A 361 -14.33 -0.62 21.69
C CYS A 361 -13.20 -1.48 21.12
N PHE A 362 -11.97 -1.08 21.38
CA PHE A 362 -10.76 -1.75 20.94
C PHE A 362 -10.17 -2.56 22.09
N LYS A 363 -10.10 -3.88 21.92
CA LYS A 363 -9.41 -4.77 22.87
C LYS A 363 -7.91 -4.75 22.64
N PHE A 364 -7.15 -4.99 23.70
CA PHE A 364 -5.72 -5.31 23.61
C PHE A 364 -5.55 -6.80 23.34
N PHE A 365 -4.96 -7.16 22.19
CA PHE A 365 -4.74 -8.54 21.76
C PHE A 365 -3.31 -8.98 22.10
N PRO A 366 -3.11 -9.86 23.10
CA PRO A 366 -1.79 -10.41 23.40
C PRO A 366 -1.38 -11.41 22.31
N LEU A 367 -0.30 -11.08 21.61
CA LEU A 367 0.27 -11.87 20.53
C LEU A 367 1.26 -12.89 21.07
N LYS A 368 1.12 -14.14 20.62
CA LYS A 368 2.14 -15.18 20.85
C LYS A 368 3.45 -14.80 20.16
N THR A 369 4.57 -15.29 20.70
CA THR A 369 5.93 -15.14 20.17
C THR A 369 6.04 -15.28 18.65
N VAL A 370 5.37 -16.28 18.06
CA VAL A 370 5.39 -16.49 16.60
C VAL A 370 4.93 -15.27 15.80
N HIS A 371 3.90 -14.55 16.27
CA HIS A 371 3.37 -13.37 15.59
C HIS A 371 4.25 -12.15 15.84
N VAL A 372 4.74 -11.97 17.07
CA VAL A 372 5.65 -10.86 17.42
C VAL A 372 6.93 -10.95 16.58
N ARG A 373 7.51 -12.16 16.50
CA ARG A 373 8.68 -12.45 15.68
C ARG A 373 8.42 -12.22 14.19
N LYS A 374 7.30 -12.72 13.63
CA LYS A 374 6.93 -12.43 12.23
C LYS A 374 6.83 -10.93 11.96
N ILE A 375 6.14 -10.17 12.83
CA ILE A 375 5.98 -8.72 12.69
C ILE A 375 7.34 -8.00 12.75
N ASN A 376 8.18 -8.31 13.74
CA ASN A 376 9.53 -7.73 13.82
C ASN A 376 10.40 -8.14 12.64
N GLY A 377 10.28 -9.37 12.14
CA GLY A 377 10.99 -9.81 10.95
C GLY A 377 10.56 -9.04 9.69
N ILE A 378 9.28 -8.70 9.55
CA ILE A 378 8.80 -7.79 8.49
C ILE A 378 9.44 -6.40 8.63
N PHE A 379 9.55 -5.88 9.87
CA PHE A 379 10.26 -4.62 10.11
C PHE A 379 11.74 -4.70 9.71
N LEU A 380 12.45 -5.72 10.17
CA LEU A 380 13.87 -5.94 9.86
C LEU A 380 14.11 -6.09 8.35
N ASP A 381 13.25 -6.82 7.64
CA ASP A 381 13.36 -7.03 6.19
C ASP A 381 13.23 -5.75 5.37
N ASN A 382 12.61 -4.72 5.93
CA ASN A 382 12.41 -3.43 5.27
C ASN A 382 13.39 -2.34 5.77
N CYS A 383 14.37 -2.69 6.60
CA CYS A 383 15.33 -1.73 7.17
C CYS A 383 16.57 -1.47 6.30
N TYR A 384 16.73 -2.14 5.15
CA TYR A 384 17.93 -2.00 4.30
C TYR A 384 18.13 -0.59 3.68
N ILE A 385 17.10 0.27 3.70
CA ILE A 385 17.16 1.68 3.29
C ILE A 385 17.03 2.67 4.46
N CYS A 386 17.01 2.16 5.70
CA CYS A 386 16.80 2.93 6.92
C CYS A 386 18.11 3.45 7.51
N CYS A 387 18.00 4.45 8.37
CA CYS A 387 19.15 4.98 9.08
C CYS A 387 19.39 4.29 10.43
N SER A 388 18.34 3.82 11.10
CA SER A 388 18.46 3.22 12.44
C SER A 388 17.30 2.28 12.78
N ILE A 389 17.57 1.33 13.69
CA ILE A 389 16.57 0.46 14.30
C ILE A 389 16.48 0.75 15.79
N VAL A 390 15.35 1.27 16.25
CA VAL A 390 15.03 1.62 17.62
C VAL A 390 14.38 0.44 18.36
N PHE A 391 14.77 0.25 19.61
CA PHE A 391 14.25 -0.79 20.51
C PHE A 391 14.26 -0.31 21.96
N GLY A 392 13.48 -0.96 22.84
CA GLY A 392 13.44 -0.62 24.27
C GLY A 392 14.53 -1.32 25.08
N SER A 393 14.72 -2.62 24.83
CA SER A 393 15.68 -3.50 25.50
C SER A 393 16.67 -4.09 24.51
N GLN A 394 17.96 -3.88 24.78
CA GLN A 394 19.03 -4.46 23.96
C GLN A 394 18.95 -6.00 23.92
N ASP A 395 18.60 -6.64 25.03
CA ASP A 395 18.51 -8.11 25.11
C ASP A 395 17.36 -8.65 24.22
N ALA A 396 16.18 -8.03 24.31
CA ALA A 396 15.03 -8.43 23.49
C ALA A 396 15.28 -8.16 22.00
N PHE A 397 15.94 -7.06 21.66
CA PHE A 397 16.37 -6.76 20.30
C PHE A 397 17.35 -7.81 19.75
N LEU A 398 18.42 -8.14 20.49
CA LEU A 398 19.42 -9.11 20.05
C LEU A 398 18.82 -10.51 19.88
N LYS A 399 17.92 -10.93 20.78
CA LYS A 399 17.17 -12.20 20.64
C LYS A 399 16.27 -12.21 19.40
N THR A 400 15.63 -11.08 19.09
CA THR A 400 14.80 -10.93 17.90
C THR A 400 15.65 -11.00 16.63
N LEU A 401 16.81 -10.35 16.64
CA LEU A 401 17.74 -10.33 15.51
C LEU A 401 18.36 -11.72 15.27
N ASP A 402 18.81 -12.41 16.32
CA ASP A 402 19.29 -13.80 16.25
C ASP A 402 18.24 -14.73 15.62
N TRP A 403 17.01 -14.70 16.13
CA TRP A 403 15.92 -15.48 15.55
C TRP A 403 15.72 -15.14 14.07
N TRP A 404 15.67 -13.85 13.72
CA TRP A 404 15.37 -13.45 12.35
C TRP A 404 16.49 -13.85 11.38
N LEU A 405 17.76 -13.71 11.76
CA LEU A 405 18.90 -14.07 10.90
C LEU A 405 19.02 -15.58 10.65
N THR A 406 18.53 -16.42 11.58
CA THR A 406 18.54 -17.89 11.46
C THR A 406 17.26 -18.48 10.89
N GLU A 407 16.17 -17.69 10.83
CA GLU A 407 14.86 -18.16 10.38
C GLU A 407 14.86 -18.55 8.88
N PRO A 408 14.21 -19.67 8.46
CA PRO A 408 14.19 -20.20 7.08
C PRO A 408 13.58 -19.34 5.94
N CYS A 409 13.75 -18.02 5.94
CA CYS A 409 13.24 -17.09 4.92
C CYS A 409 11.72 -17.16 4.69
N ILE A 410 10.95 -17.61 5.69
CA ILE A 410 9.48 -17.47 5.66
C ILE A 410 9.13 -16.02 5.97
N THR A 411 9.92 -15.37 6.83
CA THR A 411 9.76 -13.96 7.23
C THR A 411 10.82 -13.08 6.59
N GLY A 412 10.67 -12.84 5.29
CA GLY A 412 11.59 -12.01 4.52
C GLY A 412 12.93 -12.71 4.22
N LYS A 413 14.01 -11.93 4.12
CA LYS A 413 15.35 -12.34 3.69
C LYS A 413 15.34 -12.98 2.30
N VAL A 414 14.38 -12.57 1.47
CA VAL A 414 14.32 -12.89 0.05
C VAL A 414 14.84 -11.67 -0.69
N VAL A 415 16.00 -11.81 -1.30
CA VAL A 415 16.64 -10.74 -2.05
C VAL A 415 16.19 -10.84 -3.51
N LEU A 416 15.55 -9.78 -4.01
CA LEU A 416 15.12 -9.61 -5.39
C LEU A 416 14.93 -8.12 -5.73
N GLY A 417 14.87 -7.80 -7.02
CA GLY A 417 14.48 -6.47 -7.51
C GLY A 417 15.60 -5.43 -7.51
N GLU A 418 15.20 -4.16 -7.52
CA GLU A 418 16.06 -2.98 -7.68
C GLU A 418 17.11 -2.84 -6.56
N PHE A 419 16.78 -3.28 -5.35
CA PHE A 419 17.63 -3.07 -4.17
C PHE A 419 18.42 -4.32 -3.75
N GLU A 420 18.62 -5.27 -4.65
CA GLU A 420 19.27 -6.55 -4.35
C GLU A 420 20.65 -6.39 -3.68
N ASP A 421 21.50 -5.53 -4.23
CA ASP A 421 22.86 -5.32 -3.69
C ASP A 421 22.83 -4.63 -2.33
N ILE A 422 21.96 -3.62 -2.17
CA ILE A 422 21.80 -2.87 -0.91
C ILE A 422 21.26 -3.79 0.17
N HIS A 423 20.25 -4.59 -0.15
CA HIS A 423 19.65 -5.55 0.78
C HIS A 423 20.67 -6.65 1.17
N THR A 424 21.41 -7.19 0.21
CA THR A 424 22.47 -8.18 0.50
C THR A 424 23.56 -7.60 1.41
N LYS A 425 24.00 -6.36 1.15
CA LYS A 425 24.97 -5.66 1.99
C LYS A 425 24.44 -5.46 3.41
N TYR A 426 23.19 -5.03 3.55
CA TYR A 426 22.52 -4.88 4.85
C TYR A 426 22.52 -6.19 5.65
N LEU A 427 22.11 -7.30 5.05
CA LEU A 427 22.08 -8.61 5.73
C LEU A 427 23.47 -9.06 6.17
N LYS A 428 24.50 -8.89 5.32
CA LYS A 428 25.89 -9.22 5.66
C LYS A 428 26.43 -8.34 6.79
N ASN A 429 26.08 -7.05 6.81
CA ASN A 429 26.48 -6.13 7.86
C ASN A 429 25.80 -6.47 9.20
N LEU A 430 24.54 -6.93 9.19
CA LEU A 430 23.89 -7.46 10.39
C LEU A 430 24.57 -8.73 10.91
N GLU A 431 24.94 -9.67 10.02
CA GLU A 431 25.71 -10.85 10.41
C GLU A 431 27.05 -10.45 11.04
N ALA A 432 27.79 -9.53 10.40
CA ALA A 432 29.05 -9.04 10.94
C ALA A 432 28.86 -8.39 12.31
N PHE A 433 27.82 -7.57 12.47
CA PHE A 433 27.45 -6.97 13.77
C PHE A 433 27.20 -8.03 14.84
N MET A 434 26.41 -9.07 14.54
CA MET A 434 26.14 -10.15 15.49
C MET A 434 27.39 -10.95 15.83
N LYS A 435 28.27 -11.22 14.86
CA LYS A 435 29.56 -11.90 15.08
C LYS A 435 30.47 -11.15 16.06
N THR A 436 30.44 -9.81 16.09
CA THR A 436 31.18 -9.03 17.11
C THR A 436 30.68 -9.25 18.55
N ARG A 437 29.54 -9.95 18.72
CA ARG A 437 28.87 -10.24 20.00
C ARG A 437 28.87 -11.73 20.31
N GLU A 438 29.88 -12.45 19.80
CA GLU A 438 30.06 -13.88 20.05
C GLU A 438 28.89 -14.74 19.54
N TRP A 439 28.15 -14.24 18.55
CA TRP A 439 27.10 -15.01 17.87
C TRP A 439 27.74 -16.08 16.97
N ASP A 440 27.34 -17.33 17.17
CA ASP A 440 27.79 -18.52 16.45
C ASP A 440 26.86 -18.95 15.31
N GLY A 441 25.71 -18.29 15.19
CA GLY A 441 24.76 -18.51 14.10
C GLY A 441 25.31 -18.08 12.73
N LYS A 442 24.55 -18.45 11.69
CA LYS A 442 24.85 -18.11 10.29
C LYS A 442 23.63 -17.45 9.66
N LEU A 443 23.84 -16.38 8.93
CA LEU A 443 22.78 -15.74 8.14
C LEU A 443 22.18 -16.73 7.13
N VAL A 444 20.85 -16.86 7.18
CA VAL A 444 20.05 -17.59 6.21
C VAL A 444 19.28 -16.59 5.36
N TYR A 445 19.55 -16.56 4.06
CA TYR A 445 18.82 -15.73 3.09
C TYR A 445 18.70 -16.47 1.75
N THR A 446 17.72 -16.07 0.93
CA THR A 446 17.51 -16.63 -0.41
C THR A 446 17.53 -15.52 -1.45
N GLN A 447 18.19 -15.75 -2.57
CA GLN A 447 18.14 -14.87 -3.73
C GLN A 447 17.19 -15.47 -4.77
N LYS A 448 16.26 -14.67 -5.31
CA LYS A 448 15.32 -15.11 -6.34
C LYS A 448 15.50 -14.26 -7.61
N PRO A 449 15.39 -14.87 -8.79
CA PRO A 449 15.45 -14.11 -10.03
C PRO A 449 14.26 -13.15 -10.13
N THR A 450 14.51 -11.95 -10.63
CA THR A 450 13.47 -10.99 -10.96
C THR A 450 12.79 -11.42 -12.27
N PRO A 451 11.45 -11.47 -12.33
CA PRO A 451 10.73 -11.76 -13.57
C PRO A 451 11.12 -10.80 -14.71
N GLN A 452 11.39 -11.36 -15.89
CA GLN A 452 11.84 -10.60 -17.05
C GLN A 452 10.66 -10.06 -17.86
N VAL A 453 10.77 -8.82 -18.34
CA VAL A 453 9.86 -8.18 -19.29
C VAL A 453 10.63 -7.78 -20.56
N PRO A 454 10.01 -7.81 -21.74
CA PRO A 454 10.71 -7.46 -23.00
C PRO A 454 11.20 -6.01 -23.06
N ASN A 455 10.43 -5.11 -22.45
CA ASN A 455 10.69 -3.67 -22.38
C ASN A 455 10.04 -3.12 -21.10
N ILE A 456 10.84 -2.56 -20.20
CA ILE A 456 10.38 -1.98 -18.94
C ILE A 456 9.55 -0.70 -19.14
N GLU A 457 9.84 0.07 -20.19
CA GLU A 457 9.13 1.30 -20.52
C GLU A 457 7.71 1.00 -21.00
N SER A 458 7.55 0.01 -21.88
CA SER A 458 6.24 -0.48 -22.32
C SER A 458 5.39 -0.96 -21.15
N TYR A 459 6.00 -1.69 -20.21
CA TYR A 459 5.33 -2.16 -19.00
C TYR A 459 4.85 -0.99 -18.12
N ARG A 460 5.68 0.05 -17.98
CA ARG A 460 5.37 1.25 -17.21
C ARG A 460 4.23 2.06 -17.85
N LEU A 461 4.27 2.27 -19.17
CA LEU A 461 3.22 2.96 -19.93
C LEU A 461 1.87 2.25 -19.81
N GLN A 462 1.84 0.92 -19.89
CA GLN A 462 0.62 0.14 -19.68
C GLN A 462 -0.01 0.40 -18.31
N LYS A 463 0.83 0.49 -17.26
CA LYS A 463 0.38 0.79 -15.90
C LYS A 463 -0.17 2.21 -15.78
N ILE A 464 0.45 3.18 -16.44
CA ILE A 464 -0.04 4.57 -16.50
C ILE A 464 -1.42 4.61 -17.16
N GLU A 465 -1.59 3.93 -18.29
CA GLU A 465 -2.88 3.89 -18.97
C GLU A 465 -3.96 3.22 -18.14
N HIS A 466 -3.62 2.10 -17.48
CA HIS A 466 -4.51 1.48 -16.52
C HIS A 466 -4.93 2.46 -15.40
N ASN A 467 -3.99 3.24 -14.87
CA ASN A 467 -4.29 4.26 -13.87
C ASN A 467 -5.19 5.38 -14.41
N ARG A 468 -4.94 5.88 -15.63
CA ARG A 468 -5.83 6.86 -16.30
C ARG A 468 -7.24 6.31 -16.46
N PHE A 469 -7.37 5.04 -16.84
CA PHE A 469 -8.65 4.35 -16.91
C PHE A 469 -9.32 4.30 -15.53
N MET A 470 -8.60 3.84 -14.50
CA MET A 470 -9.13 3.79 -13.14
C MET A 470 -9.52 5.17 -12.59
N GLU A 471 -8.80 6.24 -12.94
CA GLU A 471 -9.15 7.61 -12.59
C GLU A 471 -10.46 8.05 -13.22
N ARG A 472 -10.63 7.88 -14.54
CA ARG A 472 -11.88 8.20 -15.26
C ARG A 472 -13.06 7.43 -14.68
N MET A 473 -12.89 6.11 -14.52
CA MET A 473 -13.88 5.24 -13.92
C MET A 473 -14.22 5.65 -12.47
N GLY A 474 -13.21 6.13 -11.73
CA GLY A 474 -13.32 6.64 -10.35
C GLY A 474 -14.01 8.00 -10.21
N GLN A 475 -14.02 8.82 -11.27
CA GLN A 475 -14.75 10.09 -11.36
C GLN A 475 -16.23 9.87 -11.70
N GLU A 476 -16.52 8.79 -12.44
CA GLU A 476 -17.86 8.45 -12.93
C GLU A 476 -18.61 7.42 -12.08
N THR A 477 -17.96 6.77 -11.11
CA THR A 477 -18.56 5.73 -10.23
C THR A 477 -19.71 6.20 -9.33
N PHE A 478 -20.17 7.45 -9.47
CA PHE A 478 -21.38 8.00 -8.85
C PHE A 478 -22.29 8.76 -9.83
N LYS A 479 -22.09 8.58 -11.14
CA LYS A 479 -23.14 8.70 -12.14
C LYS A 479 -23.58 7.28 -12.48
N ASP A 480 -24.88 7.04 -12.61
CA ASP A 480 -25.44 5.71 -12.89
C ASP A 480 -25.04 5.13 -14.28
N SER A 481 -24.18 5.79 -15.06
CA SER A 481 -23.84 5.46 -16.45
C SER A 481 -22.34 5.26 -16.66
N PHE A 482 -21.96 4.33 -17.54
CA PHE A 482 -20.57 4.13 -17.97
C PHE A 482 -20.06 5.27 -18.88
N PRO A 483 -18.73 5.43 -19.01
CA PRO A 483 -18.16 6.32 -20.04
C PRO A 483 -18.57 5.88 -21.45
N GLU A 484 -18.55 6.80 -22.42
CA GLU A 484 -19.03 6.55 -23.81
C GLU A 484 -18.43 5.28 -24.43
N GLN A 485 -17.14 5.04 -24.22
CA GLN A 485 -16.42 3.89 -24.76
C GLN A 485 -16.85 2.54 -24.14
N MET A 486 -17.54 2.60 -23.02
CA MET A 486 -18.05 1.45 -22.24
C MET A 486 -19.57 1.34 -22.31
N LYS A 487 -20.26 2.23 -23.03
CA LYS A 487 -21.69 2.09 -23.29
C LYS A 487 -22.07 0.75 -23.92
N PRO A 488 -21.32 0.20 -24.90
CA PRO A 488 -21.62 -1.13 -25.42
C PRO A 488 -21.60 -2.20 -24.32
N TYR A 489 -20.71 -2.11 -23.33
CA TYR A 489 -20.69 -3.04 -22.19
C TYR A 489 -21.96 -2.91 -21.32
N GLU A 490 -22.41 -1.68 -21.08
CA GLU A 490 -23.64 -1.37 -20.34
C GLU A 490 -24.89 -1.91 -21.06
N GLU A 491 -25.01 -1.63 -22.36
CA GLU A 491 -26.11 -2.08 -23.22
C GLU A 491 -26.22 -3.61 -23.28
N LEU A 492 -25.10 -4.32 -23.17
CA LEU A 492 -25.06 -5.78 -23.08
C LEU A 492 -25.39 -6.33 -21.66
N GLY A 493 -26.03 -5.51 -20.82
CA GLY A 493 -26.40 -5.84 -19.45
C GLY A 493 -25.22 -5.84 -18.47
N GLY A 494 -24.15 -5.12 -18.80
CA GLY A 494 -23.00 -4.91 -17.93
C GLY A 494 -23.28 -3.88 -16.85
N SER A 495 -22.60 -4.02 -15.72
CA SER A 495 -22.69 -3.11 -14.58
C SER A 495 -21.34 -2.97 -13.91
N TRP A 496 -21.16 -1.91 -13.12
CA TRP A 496 -19.94 -1.73 -12.31
C TRP A 496 -19.62 -2.92 -11.41
N VAL A 497 -20.66 -3.66 -10.99
CA VAL A 497 -20.56 -4.88 -10.19
C VAL A 497 -19.98 -6.04 -11.00
N THR A 498 -20.30 -6.13 -12.29
CA THR A 498 -19.90 -7.25 -13.16
C THR A 498 -18.62 -6.98 -13.95
N LEU A 499 -18.25 -5.71 -14.12
CA LEU A 499 -17.15 -5.27 -14.98
C LEU A 499 -15.84 -6.02 -14.73
N PHE A 500 -15.33 -5.98 -13.50
CA PHE A 500 -14.02 -6.54 -13.20
C PHE A 500 -13.97 -8.06 -13.35
N TYR A 501 -15.07 -8.73 -13.02
CA TYR A 501 -15.20 -10.17 -13.24
C TYR A 501 -15.19 -10.51 -14.72
N ASP A 502 -15.97 -9.79 -15.53
CA ASP A 502 -16.04 -10.05 -16.96
C ASP A 502 -14.73 -9.68 -17.69
N MET A 503 -14.04 -8.60 -17.27
CA MET A 503 -12.69 -8.25 -17.77
C MET A 503 -11.66 -9.33 -17.44
N HIS A 504 -11.74 -9.93 -16.24
CA HIS A 504 -10.85 -11.02 -15.88
C HIS A 504 -11.13 -12.27 -16.72
N GLN A 505 -12.40 -12.64 -16.86
CA GLN A 505 -12.80 -13.80 -17.66
C GLN A 505 -12.43 -13.63 -19.13
N SER A 506 -12.65 -12.46 -19.73
CA SER A 506 -12.25 -12.18 -21.11
C SER A 506 -10.74 -12.29 -21.31
N SER A 507 -9.95 -11.86 -20.32
CA SER A 507 -8.49 -12.00 -20.33
C SER A 507 -8.04 -13.47 -20.28
N LEU A 508 -8.73 -14.32 -19.51
CA LEU A 508 -8.49 -15.77 -19.52
C LEU A 508 -8.87 -16.41 -20.86
N MET A 509 -9.98 -15.96 -21.46
CA MET A 509 -10.43 -16.42 -22.78
C MET A 509 -9.38 -16.11 -23.86
N LEU A 510 -8.83 -14.89 -23.86
CA LEU A 510 -7.74 -14.48 -24.76
C LEU A 510 -6.47 -15.30 -24.49
N LYS A 511 -6.10 -15.49 -23.22
CA LYS A 511 -4.91 -16.28 -22.84
C LYS A 511 -5.00 -17.72 -23.35
N LEU A 512 -6.18 -18.35 -23.28
CA LEU A 512 -6.39 -19.70 -23.82
C LEU A 512 -6.24 -19.71 -25.34
N ARG A 513 -6.80 -18.72 -26.06
CA ARG A 513 -6.61 -18.56 -27.50
C ARG A 513 -5.12 -18.46 -27.87
N ILE A 514 -4.38 -17.58 -27.19
CA ILE A 514 -2.93 -17.40 -27.43
C ILE A 514 -2.16 -18.71 -27.17
N LYS A 515 -2.50 -19.44 -26.09
CA LYS A 515 -1.86 -20.73 -25.79
C LYS A 515 -2.13 -21.78 -26.86
N ILE A 516 -3.37 -21.88 -27.35
CA ILE A 516 -3.71 -22.79 -28.45
C ILE A 516 -2.91 -22.43 -29.69
N ASP A 517 -2.76 -21.15 -30.01
CA ASP A 517 -1.95 -20.70 -31.14
C ASP A 517 -0.46 -21.01 -30.97
N SER A 518 0.08 -20.82 -29.77
CA SER A 518 1.48 -21.14 -29.45
C SER A 518 1.75 -22.65 -29.47
N TRP A 519 0.86 -23.46 -28.89
CA TRP A 519 1.00 -24.93 -28.85
C TRP A 519 0.79 -25.60 -30.20
N SER A 520 0.08 -24.94 -31.11
CA SER A 520 -0.16 -25.45 -32.48
C SER A 520 0.85 -24.94 -33.51
N GLN A 521 1.98 -24.34 -33.09
CA GLN A 521 3.04 -23.97 -34.03
C GLN A 521 3.54 -25.20 -34.80
N GLY A 522 3.59 -25.09 -36.13
CA GLY A 522 3.96 -26.19 -37.03
C GLY A 522 2.80 -27.11 -37.45
N VAL A 523 1.59 -26.87 -36.94
CA VAL A 523 0.35 -27.53 -37.43
C VAL A 523 -0.20 -26.75 -38.63
N ASP A 524 -0.87 -27.46 -39.54
CA ASP A 524 -1.56 -26.89 -40.71
C ASP A 524 -2.51 -25.73 -40.35
N GLU A 525 -2.45 -24.63 -41.11
CA GLU A 525 -3.21 -23.42 -40.78
C GLU A 525 -4.72 -23.59 -40.88
N ASP A 526 -5.24 -24.51 -41.68
CA ASP A 526 -6.68 -24.74 -41.74
C ASP A 526 -7.16 -25.46 -40.48
N ILE A 527 -6.34 -26.35 -39.91
CA ILE A 527 -6.58 -26.94 -38.60
C ILE A 527 -6.49 -25.88 -37.49
N ARG A 528 -5.47 -25.00 -37.52
CA ARG A 528 -5.32 -23.92 -36.55
C ARG A 528 -6.49 -22.94 -36.60
N ARG A 529 -6.93 -22.58 -37.80
CA ARG A 529 -8.10 -21.73 -38.05
C ARG A 529 -9.37 -22.38 -37.52
N ARG A 530 -9.60 -23.66 -37.81
CA ARG A 530 -10.73 -24.43 -37.28
C ARG A 530 -10.75 -24.41 -35.74
N ASN A 531 -9.61 -24.61 -35.09
CA ASN A 531 -9.53 -24.57 -33.63
C ASN A 531 -9.86 -23.19 -33.04
N ARG A 532 -9.42 -22.10 -33.71
CA ARG A 532 -9.80 -20.73 -33.31
C ARG A 532 -11.31 -20.52 -33.46
N THR A 533 -11.92 -21.01 -34.53
CA THR A 533 -13.37 -20.92 -34.76
C THR A 533 -14.16 -21.69 -33.71
N LEU A 534 -13.81 -22.96 -33.45
CA LEU A 534 -14.47 -23.77 -32.41
C LEU A 534 -14.38 -23.11 -31.03
N LEU A 535 -13.20 -22.54 -30.69
CA LEU A 535 -13.03 -21.82 -29.44
C LEU A 535 -13.93 -20.57 -29.36
N ALA A 536 -14.06 -19.82 -30.45
CA ALA A 536 -14.93 -18.67 -30.52
C ALA A 536 -16.41 -19.07 -30.40
N GLU A 537 -16.84 -20.15 -31.06
CA GLU A 537 -18.19 -20.71 -30.96
C GLU A 537 -18.54 -21.10 -29.52
N GLU A 538 -17.62 -21.74 -28.79
CA GLU A 538 -17.81 -22.03 -27.35
C GLU A 538 -17.99 -20.74 -26.53
N TYR A 539 -17.19 -19.72 -26.81
CA TYR A 539 -17.28 -18.43 -26.14
C TYR A 539 -18.56 -17.64 -26.46
N MET A 540 -19.20 -17.86 -27.61
CA MET A 540 -20.50 -17.25 -27.94
C MET A 540 -21.63 -17.70 -27.00
N ASN A 541 -21.46 -18.79 -26.26
CA ASN A 541 -22.44 -19.22 -25.25
C ASN A 541 -22.31 -18.46 -23.92
N LEU A 542 -21.28 -17.61 -23.76
CA LEU A 542 -21.06 -16.80 -22.56
C LEU A 542 -21.89 -15.49 -22.60
N PRO A 543 -22.06 -14.79 -21.45
CA PRO A 543 -22.77 -13.51 -21.41
C PRO A 543 -22.21 -12.51 -22.43
N CYS A 544 -23.09 -11.82 -23.18
CA CYS A 544 -22.68 -10.95 -24.29
C CYS A 544 -21.63 -9.92 -23.90
N ARG A 545 -21.84 -9.24 -22.76
CA ARG A 545 -20.89 -8.27 -22.20
C ARG A 545 -19.45 -8.81 -22.03
N ARG A 546 -19.31 -10.11 -21.71
CA ARG A 546 -18.00 -10.78 -21.55
C ARG A 546 -17.41 -11.19 -22.89
N PHE A 547 -18.25 -11.72 -23.79
CA PHE A 547 -17.82 -12.07 -25.13
C PHE A 547 -17.37 -10.83 -25.91
N TRP A 548 -18.12 -9.72 -25.78
CA TRP A 548 -17.73 -8.41 -26.27
C TRP A 548 -16.34 -8.01 -25.76
N LEU A 549 -16.11 -8.00 -24.44
CA LEU A 549 -14.77 -7.71 -23.88
C LEU A 549 -13.66 -8.62 -24.45
N TYR A 550 -13.95 -9.88 -24.77
CA TYR A 550 -13.01 -10.77 -25.44
C TYR A 550 -12.73 -10.37 -26.89
N LEU A 551 -13.75 -9.98 -27.66
CA LEU A 551 -13.58 -9.45 -29.03
C LEU A 551 -12.75 -8.16 -29.03
N ARG A 552 -13.01 -7.27 -28.07
CA ARG A 552 -12.25 -6.04 -27.82
C ARG A 552 -10.75 -6.33 -27.62
N GLN A 553 -10.44 -7.32 -26.79
CA GLN A 553 -9.07 -7.76 -26.57
C GLN A 553 -8.44 -8.44 -27.79
N CYS A 554 -9.20 -9.22 -28.55
CA CYS A 554 -8.74 -9.80 -29.82
C CYS A 554 -8.44 -8.72 -30.87
N ARG A 555 -9.28 -7.70 -30.97
CA ARG A 555 -9.11 -6.53 -31.83
C ARG A 555 -7.80 -5.81 -31.51
N LEU A 556 -7.57 -5.52 -30.23
CA LEU A 556 -6.33 -4.92 -29.78
C LEU A 556 -5.12 -5.77 -30.20
N MET A 557 -5.18 -7.09 -29.99
CA MET A 557 -4.11 -8.00 -30.38
C MET A 557 -3.80 -7.96 -31.89
N VAL A 558 -4.81 -7.78 -32.75
CA VAL A 558 -4.56 -7.68 -34.21
C VAL A 558 -4.03 -6.30 -34.60
N LEU A 559 -4.55 -5.22 -34.03
CA LEU A 559 -4.09 -3.85 -34.31
C LEU A 559 -2.63 -3.61 -33.88
N THR A 560 -2.14 -4.43 -32.97
CA THR A 560 -0.79 -4.33 -32.39
C THR A 560 0.18 -5.36 -32.98
N ASP A 561 -0.23 -6.09 -34.03
CA ASP A 561 0.56 -7.16 -34.66
C ASP A 561 1.02 -8.26 -33.67
N GLY A 562 0.27 -8.44 -32.58
CA GLY A 562 0.63 -9.34 -31.50
C GLY A 562 1.93 -8.97 -30.76
N LYS A 563 2.47 -7.77 -30.99
CA LYS A 563 3.65 -7.26 -30.28
C LYS A 563 3.22 -6.84 -28.86
N PRO A 564 3.72 -7.51 -27.80
CA PRO A 564 3.40 -7.16 -26.40
C PRO A 564 3.69 -5.69 -26.08
N GLU A 565 4.68 -5.12 -26.75
CA GLU A 565 5.15 -3.74 -26.68
C GLU A 565 4.13 -2.72 -27.25
N LEU A 566 3.00 -3.13 -27.83
CA LEU A 566 1.94 -2.23 -28.29
C LEU A 566 0.59 -2.48 -27.58
N PHE A 567 0.55 -3.39 -26.60
CA PHE A 567 -0.55 -3.48 -25.61
C PHE A 567 -0.54 -2.30 -24.61
N GLU A 568 0.25 -1.27 -24.91
CA GLU A 568 0.62 -0.12 -24.09
C GLU A 568 -0.55 0.80 -23.75
N ASP A 569 -1.65 0.72 -24.49
CA ASP A 569 -2.79 1.60 -24.27
C ASP A 569 -4.04 0.84 -23.80
N SER A 570 -4.39 0.98 -22.53
CA SER A 570 -5.63 0.41 -21.99
C SER A 570 -6.88 0.95 -22.71
N LEU A 571 -6.81 2.16 -23.30
CA LEU A 571 -7.86 2.74 -24.13
C LEU A 571 -7.87 2.24 -25.56
N SER A 572 -6.75 1.79 -26.10
CA SER A 572 -6.72 1.14 -27.42
C SER A 572 -7.51 -0.18 -27.43
N SER A 573 -7.70 -0.80 -26.25
CA SER A 573 -8.65 -1.91 -26.06
C SER A 573 -10.13 -1.49 -26.24
N PHE A 574 -10.43 -0.18 -26.27
CA PHE A 574 -11.76 0.43 -26.43
C PHE A 574 -11.93 1.26 -27.73
N LEU A 575 -11.02 1.16 -28.71
CA LEU A 575 -11.24 1.66 -30.09
C LEU A 575 -12.47 1.06 -30.78
N GLY A 576 -13.48 1.87 -31.09
CA GLY A 576 -14.74 1.44 -31.73
C GLY A 576 -14.57 0.38 -32.85
N GLY A 577 -15.35 -0.69 -32.78
CA GLY A 577 -15.41 -1.76 -33.77
C GLY A 577 -16.84 -1.95 -34.31
N MET A 578 -16.97 -2.60 -35.47
CA MET A 578 -18.31 -2.88 -36.05
C MET A 578 -19.19 -3.73 -35.12
N GLU A 579 -18.59 -4.51 -34.21
CA GLU A 579 -19.30 -5.24 -33.16
C GLU A 579 -20.00 -4.34 -32.15
N ASP A 580 -19.53 -3.09 -31.95
CA ASP A 580 -20.12 -2.14 -31.02
C ASP A 580 -21.46 -1.62 -31.54
N GLU A 581 -21.64 -1.57 -32.86
CA GLU A 581 -22.90 -1.15 -33.49
C GLU A 581 -24.01 -2.18 -33.31
N LEU A 582 -23.71 -3.39 -32.82
CA LEU A 582 -24.69 -4.47 -32.69
C LEU A 582 -25.21 -4.66 -31.26
N THR A 583 -24.71 -3.90 -30.28
CA THR A 583 -25.10 -4.05 -28.87
C THR A 583 -26.56 -3.69 -28.60
N TYR A 584 -27.15 -2.79 -29.39
CA TYR A 584 -28.58 -2.45 -29.30
C TYR A 584 -29.51 -3.65 -29.57
N LEU A 585 -29.03 -4.71 -30.21
CA LEU A 585 -29.81 -5.92 -30.49
C LEU A 585 -29.98 -6.82 -29.25
N TYR A 586 -29.23 -6.57 -28.17
CA TYR A 586 -29.21 -7.41 -26.97
C TYR A 586 -30.58 -7.59 -26.31
N ASP A 587 -31.39 -6.53 -26.26
CA ASP A 587 -32.74 -6.59 -25.69
C ASP A 587 -33.75 -7.28 -26.62
N SER A 588 -33.39 -7.47 -27.90
CA SER A 588 -34.29 -7.96 -28.95
C SER A 588 -34.00 -9.39 -29.40
N LEU A 589 -32.82 -9.94 -29.12
CA LEU A 589 -32.36 -11.23 -29.62
C LEU A 589 -31.71 -12.08 -28.51
N PRO A 590 -31.71 -13.43 -28.63
CA PRO A 590 -30.99 -14.29 -27.70
C PRO A 590 -29.48 -13.98 -27.70
N SER A 591 -28.84 -14.07 -26.52
CA SER A 591 -27.42 -13.73 -26.34
C SER A 591 -26.47 -14.42 -27.32
N VAL A 592 -26.72 -15.70 -27.63
CA VAL A 592 -25.91 -16.47 -28.59
C VAL A 592 -26.00 -15.92 -30.01
N VAL A 593 -27.17 -15.40 -30.40
CA VAL A 593 -27.39 -14.80 -31.73
C VAL A 593 -26.67 -13.45 -31.80
N VAL A 594 -26.79 -12.63 -30.76
CA VAL A 594 -26.09 -11.33 -30.66
C VAL A 594 -24.58 -11.53 -30.68
N ASN A 595 -24.07 -12.52 -29.94
CA ASN A 595 -22.65 -12.88 -29.96
C ASN A 595 -22.18 -13.36 -31.34
N GLY A 596 -22.98 -14.16 -32.03
CA GLY A 596 -22.70 -14.60 -33.41
C GLY A 596 -22.56 -13.40 -34.35
N LEU A 597 -23.51 -12.48 -34.33
CA LEU A 597 -23.49 -11.27 -35.15
C LEU A 597 -22.29 -10.37 -34.83
N MET A 598 -21.99 -10.15 -33.54
CA MET A 598 -20.80 -9.39 -33.11
C MET A 598 -19.51 -10.04 -33.61
N TYR A 599 -19.41 -11.38 -33.59
CA TYR A 599 -18.23 -12.09 -34.08
C TYR A 599 -18.09 -11.98 -35.60
N GLU A 600 -19.18 -12.12 -36.36
CA GLU A 600 -19.17 -11.93 -37.81
C GLU A 600 -18.73 -10.52 -38.19
N ALA A 601 -19.28 -9.50 -37.53
CA ALA A 601 -18.90 -8.10 -37.74
C ALA A 601 -17.41 -7.86 -37.42
N PHE A 602 -16.93 -8.42 -36.31
CA PHE A 602 -15.51 -8.42 -35.97
C PHE A 602 -14.65 -9.06 -37.08
N MET A 603 -15.01 -10.26 -37.54
CA MET A 603 -14.25 -10.98 -38.57
C MET A 603 -14.26 -10.27 -39.93
N MET A 604 -15.36 -9.63 -40.31
CA MET A 604 -15.46 -8.82 -41.53
C MET A 604 -14.51 -7.62 -41.50
N ASP A 605 -14.52 -6.86 -40.40
CA ASP A 605 -13.63 -5.70 -40.22
C ASP A 605 -12.15 -6.12 -40.21
N GLN A 606 -11.82 -7.26 -39.60
CA GLN A 606 -10.47 -7.84 -39.66
C GLN A 606 -10.05 -8.27 -41.08
N GLY A 607 -10.99 -8.78 -41.88
CA GLY A 607 -10.75 -9.16 -43.27
C GLY A 607 -10.47 -7.97 -44.18
N VAL A 608 -11.22 -6.88 -44.01
CA VAL A 608 -11.06 -5.63 -44.78
C VAL A 608 -9.71 -4.97 -44.50
N ARG A 609 -9.27 -4.92 -43.23
CA ARG A 609 -8.00 -4.30 -42.83
C ARG A 609 -6.74 -5.06 -43.23
N ARG A 610 -6.84 -6.36 -43.54
CA ARG A 610 -5.72 -7.17 -44.06
C ARG A 610 -5.55 -7.05 -45.58
N ALA A 611 -6.57 -6.51 -46.27
CA ALA A 611 -6.58 -6.33 -47.72
C ALA A 611 -6.17 -4.91 -48.15
N SER A 612 -6.19 -3.95 -47.22
CA SER A 612 -5.63 -2.59 -47.31
C SER A 612 -4.19 -2.56 -46.80
#